data_AF-A0A556CR75-F1
#
_entry.id   AF-A0A556CR75-F1
#
_cell.length_a   1.000
_cell.length_b   1.000
_cell.length_c   1.000
_cell.angle_alpha   90.00
_cell.angle_beta   90.00
_cell.angle_gamma   90.00
#
_symmetry.space_group_name_H-M   'P 1'
#
loop_
_entity.id
_entity.type
_entity.pdbx_description
1 polymer ?
#
loop_
_entity_poly.entity_id
_entity_poly.type
_entity_poly.pdbx_seq_one_letter_code
_entity_poly.pdbx_strand_id
1 'polypeptide(L)' 'MANTLYKITNNEVIVPQHKSKSEFFGMFRNFMAAKYNAVNEWFGIDGDASDRVWFYGTISLAIFLLSFTYLVSGLAFGF' A
#
# COMPACT_ATOMS: atom_id res chain seq x y z
N MET A 1 -7.37 -54.75 14.73
CA MET A 1 -5.92 -54.57 14.97
C MET A 1 -5.29 -54.10 13.66
N ALA A 2 -4.95 -52.81 13.54
CA ALA A 2 -3.98 -52.26 12.57
C ALA A 2 -3.78 -50.74 12.79
N ASN A 3 -2.68 -50.43 13.46
CA ASN A 3 -1.79 -49.26 13.30
C ASN A 3 -2.38 -47.83 13.33
N THR A 4 -2.58 -47.30 14.54
CA THR A 4 -2.53 -45.86 14.80
C THR A 4 -1.09 -45.39 14.67
N LEU A 5 -0.70 -45.04 13.43
CA LEU A 5 0.56 -44.37 13.14
C LEU A 5 0.56 -43.05 13.91
N TYR A 6 1.28 -43.03 15.04
CA TYR A 6 1.51 -41.85 15.87
C TYR A 6 2.16 -40.79 15.01
N LYS A 7 1.33 -39.95 14.38
CA LYS A 7 1.76 -38.79 13.63
C LYS A 7 2.29 -37.81 14.67
N ILE A 8 3.61 -37.81 14.80
CA ILE A 8 4.40 -37.00 15.72
C ILE A 8 3.86 -35.57 15.69
N THR A 9 3.24 -35.17 16.80
CA THR A 9 2.71 -33.82 17.04
C THR A 9 3.85 -32.88 17.40
N ASN A 10 4.83 -32.71 16.50
CA ASN A 10 5.82 -31.65 16.70
C ASN A 10 5.26 -30.35 16.13
N ASN A 11 4.53 -29.64 17.00
CA ASN A 11 3.87 -28.36 16.72
C ASN A 11 4.86 -27.19 16.80
N GLU A 12 6.16 -27.45 16.58
CA GLU A 12 7.20 -26.44 16.56
C GLU A 12 7.76 -26.33 15.14
N VAL A 13 7.63 -25.12 14.59
CA VAL A 13 8.05 -24.78 13.23
C VAL A 13 9.58 -24.64 13.24
N ILE A 14 10.29 -25.76 13.04
CA ILE A 14 11.77 -25.80 13.02
C ILE A 14 12.35 -25.20 11.72
N VAL A 15 11.52 -24.98 10.69
CA VAL A 15 11.96 -24.43 9.39
C VAL A 15 11.14 -23.19 9.07
N PRO A 16 11.76 -22.03 8.76
CA PRO A 16 11.02 -20.84 8.36
C PRO A 16 10.17 -21.18 7.12
N GLN A 17 8.85 -21.21 7.28
CA GLN A 17 7.95 -21.32 6.14
C GLN A 17 8.23 -20.14 5.22
N HIS A 18 8.62 -20.45 3.98
CA HIS A 18 8.78 -19.45 2.94
C HIS A 18 7.43 -18.77 2.73
N LYS A 19 7.26 -17.57 3.31
CA LYS A 19 6.05 -16.76 3.11
C LYS A 19 5.85 -16.60 1.62
N SER A 20 4.74 -17.12 1.13
CA SER A 20 4.43 -17.05 -0.29
C SER A 20 4.33 -15.57 -0.70
N LYS A 21 4.71 -15.27 -1.94
CA LYS A 21 4.67 -13.91 -2.49
C LYS A 21 3.28 -13.26 -2.28
N SER A 22 2.20 -14.04 -2.33
CA SER A 22 0.83 -13.58 -2.09
C SER A 22 0.57 -13.10 -0.65
N GLU A 23 1.13 -13.75 0.37
CA GLU A 23 1.00 -13.31 1.76
C GLU A 23 1.73 -12.00 2.03
N PHE A 24 2.89 -11.80 1.41
CA PHE A 24 3.62 -10.54 1.49
C PHE A 24 2.85 -9.38 0.85
N PHE A 25 2.26 -9.61 -0.33
CA PHE A 25 1.37 -8.63 -0.98
C PHE A 25 0.13 -8.30 -0.13
N GLY A 26 -0.48 -9.31 0.51
CA GLY A 26 -1.60 -9.11 1.42
C GLY A 26 -1.23 -8.24 2.63
N MET A 27 -0.08 -8.53 3.25
CA MET A 27 0.44 -7.76 4.37
C MET A 27 0.76 -6.31 3.96
N PHE A 28 1.38 -6.11 2.81
CA PHE A 28 1.70 -4.78 2.28
C PHE A 28 0.44 -3.96 1.96
N ARG A 29 -0.57 -4.59 1.34
CA ARG A 29 -1.86 -3.93 1.06
C ARG A 29 -2.55 -3.50 2.34
N ASN A 30 -2.57 -4.35 3.37
CA ASN A 30 -3.17 -4.02 4.66
C ASN A 30 -2.42 -2.87 5.35
N PHE A 31 -1.09 -2.87 5.28
CA PHE A 31 -0.27 -1.78 5.80
C PHE A 31 -0.58 -0.46 5.08
N MET A 32 -0.63 -0.48 3.75
CA MET A 32 -0.96 0.71 2.96
C MET A 32 -2.37 1.22 3.24
N ALA A 33 -3.36 0.33 3.38
CA ALA A 33 -4.71 0.71 3.73
C ALA A 33 -4.78 1.36 5.12
N ALA A 34 -4.08 0.81 6.11
CA ALA A 34 -4.02 1.39 7.45
C ALA A 34 -3.39 2.79 7.44
N LYS A 35 -2.30 2.98 6.68
CA LYS A 35 -1.66 4.30 6.55
C LYS A 35 -2.53 5.29 5.79
N TYR A 36 -3.15 4.87 4.70
CA TYR A 36 -4.08 5.71 3.95
C TYR A 36 -5.23 6.20 4.83
N ASN A 37 -5.84 5.31 5.62
CA ASN A 37 -6.90 5.68 6.54
C ASN A 37 -6.41 6.63 7.65
N ALA A 38 -5.25 6.36 8.25
CA ALA A 38 -4.69 7.24 9.29
C ALA A 38 -4.39 8.65 8.75
N VAL A 39 -3.93 8.75 7.50
CA VAL A 39 -3.71 10.04 6.84
C VAL A 39 -5.02 10.75 6.56
N ASN A 40 -6.03 10.04 6.06
CA ASN A 40 -7.35 10.64 5.80
C ASN A 40 -7.99 11.17 7.09
N GLU A 41 -7.90 10.40 8.18
CA GLU A 41 -8.40 10.80 9.50
C GLU A 41 -7.64 12.02 10.04
N TRP A 42 -6.31 12.04 9.88
CA TRP A 42 -5.48 13.17 10.31
C TRP A 42 -5.83 14.48 9.58
N PHE A 43 -6.16 14.39 8.29
CA PHE A 43 -6.62 15.53 7.49
C PHE A 43 -8.13 15.81 7.62
N GLY A 44 -8.90 14.98 8.34
CA GLY A 44 -10.35 15.12 8.47
C GLY A 44 -11.12 14.90 7.16
N ILE A 45 -10.54 14.12 6.23
CA ILE A 45 -11.14 13.75 4.92
C ILE A 45 -11.57 12.28 4.91
N ASP A 46 -11.72 11.68 6.10
CA ASP A 46 -12.22 10.32 6.31
C ASP A 46 -13.71 10.17 6.01
N GLY A 47 -14.41 11.27 5.74
CA GLY A 47 -15.78 11.29 5.23
C GLY A 47 -15.93 10.70 3.82
N ASP A 48 -16.61 11.42 2.94
CA ASP A 48 -17.00 10.90 1.63
C ASP A 48 -15.82 10.72 0.67
N ALA A 49 -15.95 9.73 -0.22
CA ALA A 49 -14.98 9.50 -1.27
C ALA A 49 -14.80 10.72 -2.19
N SER A 50 -15.84 11.56 -2.34
CA SER A 50 -15.77 12.83 -3.08
C SER A 50 -14.71 13.76 -2.49
N ASP A 51 -14.67 13.88 -1.17
CA ASP A 51 -13.83 14.85 -0.48
C ASP A 51 -12.37 14.42 -0.58
N ARG A 52 -12.12 13.11 -0.50
CA ARG A 52 -10.81 12.51 -0.76
C ARG A 52 -10.36 12.78 -2.19
N VAL A 53 -11.25 12.60 -3.17
CA VAL A 53 -10.94 12.87 -4.59
C VAL A 53 -10.63 14.35 -4.81
N TRP A 54 -11.37 15.26 -4.20
CA TRP A 54 -11.10 16.70 -4.29
C TRP A 54 -9.78 17.08 -3.63
N PHE A 55 -9.52 16.59 -2.43
CA PHE A 55 -8.31 16.87 -1.69
C PHE A 55 -7.06 16.38 -2.42
N TYR A 56 -7.00 15.07 -2.70
CA TYR A 56 -5.85 14.47 -3.39
C TYR A 56 -5.76 14.93 -4.84
N GLY A 57 -6.90 15.15 -5.50
CA GLY A 57 -6.94 15.69 -6.86
C GLY A 57 -6.33 17.08 -6.93
N THR A 58 -6.64 17.97 -5.98
CA THR A 58 -6.07 19.32 -5.95
C THR A 58 -4.57 19.31 -5.69
N ILE A 59 -4.11 18.53 -4.70
CA ILE A 59 -2.68 18.39 -4.41
C ILE A 59 -1.94 17.80 -5.61
N SER A 60 -2.49 16.74 -6.20
CA SER A 60 -1.89 16.08 -7.36
C SER A 60 -1.85 17.01 -8.58
N LEU A 61 -2.89 17.79 -8.82
CA LEU A 61 -2.94 18.78 -9.89
C LEU A 61 -1.88 19.87 -9.68
N ALA A 62 -1.73 20.37 -8.45
CA ALA A 62 -0.73 21.39 -8.13
C ALA A 62 0.70 20.89 -8.42
N ILE A 63 1.02 19.68 -7.97
CA ILE A 63 2.32 19.04 -8.25
C ILE A 63 2.49 18.82 -9.76
N PHE A 64 1.46 18.31 -10.43
CA PHE A 64 1.48 18.07 -11.87
C PHE A 64 1.74 19.35 -12.65
N LEU A 65 1.07 20.46 -12.31
CA LEU A 65 1.27 21.75 -12.99
C LEU A 65 2.68 22.26 -12.80
N LEU A 66 3.26 22.14 -11.61
CA LEU A 66 4.66 22.50 -11.35
C LEU A 66 5.62 21.64 -12.17
N SER A 67 5.46 20.32 -12.14
CA SER A 67 6.27 19.40 -12.93
C SER A 67 6.11 19.63 -14.43
N PHE A 68 4.89 19.85 -14.90
CA PHE A 68 4.59 20.12 -16.30
C PHE A 68 5.23 21.43 -16.76
N THR A 69 5.12 22.49 -15.96
CA THR A 69 5.76 23.77 -16.26
C THR A 69 7.27 23.62 -16.35
N TYR A 70 7.87 22.88 -15.42
CA TYR A 70 9.31 22.60 -15.44
C TYR A 70 9.73 21.83 -16.69
N LEU A 71 8.99 20.78 -17.05
CA LEU A 71 9.27 19.98 -18.25
C LEU A 71 9.11 20.79 -19.53
N VAL A 72 8.02 21.57 -19.64
CA VAL A 72 7.77 22.43 -20.80
C VAL A 72 8.83 23.51 -20.90
N SER A 73 9.25 24.11 -19.78
CA SER A 73 10.32 25.10 -19.76
C SER A 73 11.64 24.50 -20.26
N GLY A 74 12.02 23.32 -19.78
CA GLY A 74 13.23 22.63 -20.25
C GLY A 74 13.17 22.25 -21.74
N LEU A 75 11.99 21.86 -22.24
CA LEU A 75 11.80 21.55 -23.65
C LEU A 75 11.79 22.79 -24.55
N ALA A 76 11.17 23.89 -24.10
CA ALA A 76 10.98 25.09 -24.91
C ALA A 76 12.20 26.03 -24.89
N PHE A 77 12.90 26.11 -23.75
CA PHE A 77 14.00 27.06 -23.55
C PHE A 77 15.37 26.39 -23.35
N GLY A 78 15.43 25.05 -23.30
CA GLY A 78 16.62 24.29 -22.92
C GLY A 78 16.78 24.22 -21.41
N PHE A 79 17.44 23.16 -20.93
CA PHE A 79 17.92 23.07 -19.53
C PHE A 79 19.22 23.85 -19.36
#